data_AF-A0A7Y0KKE3-F1
#
_entry.id   AF-A0A7Y0KKE3-F1
#
_cell.length_a   1.000
_cell.length_b   1.000
_cell.length_c   1.000
_cell.angle_alpha   90.00
_cell.angle_beta   90.00
_cell.angle_gamma   90.00
#
_symmetry.space_group_name_H-M   'P 1'
#
loop_
_entity.id
_entity.type
_entity.pdbx_description
1 polymer ?
#
loop_
_entity_poly.entity_id
_entity_poly.type
_entity_poly.pdbx_seq_one_letter_code
_entity_poly.pdbx_strand_id
1 'polypeptide(L)'
;MTATAPRLGRGTVTGSTVLRQLTVERLCAWCGPLLMVVFAVGYVGLIGWLPPPSPSTSPVQITAMYEQHRPMILMGCFLLQVSMGMILPFGVSIAVQCRRIERDRIPTATYVQLSSIAVAVVVVVLTAVFWAAAAFRAGTVSPEITSSDHDLGWFLFLYPWVPFTIWMIAIAVPILQQDDSDEPVYPRWVGFLSLWSAFLFAPAGMISLFTSGPFSWNGVIAFYLPVGVFFTWLVAMSVTTLRAIGLAERVASDCPAPG
;
A
#
# COMPACT_ATOMS: atom_id res chain seq x y z
N MET A 1 11.40 -39.79 37.64
CA MET A 1 10.59 -39.25 36.53
C MET A 1 11.39 -38.15 35.86
N THR A 2 12.18 -38.52 34.86
CA THR A 2 13.04 -37.62 34.06
C THR A 2 12.21 -37.02 32.93
N ALA A 3 11.99 -35.71 32.96
CA ALA A 3 11.29 -34.98 31.91
C ALA A 3 12.16 -34.88 30.65
N THR A 4 11.72 -35.53 29.58
CA THR A 4 12.33 -35.50 28.25
C THR A 4 12.11 -34.12 27.63
N ALA A 5 13.18 -33.39 27.34
CA ALA A 5 13.11 -32.13 26.58
C ALA A 5 12.62 -32.39 25.14
N PRO A 6 11.79 -31.52 24.55
CA PRO A 6 11.39 -31.67 23.16
C PRO A 6 12.59 -31.32 22.27
N ARG A 7 13.11 -32.33 21.55
CA ARG A 7 14.04 -32.11 20.44
C ARG A 7 13.24 -31.49 19.29
N LEU A 8 13.35 -30.17 19.12
CA LEU A 8 12.94 -29.51 17.88
C LEU A 8 13.88 -29.98 16.76
N GLY A 9 13.35 -30.77 15.85
CA GLY A 9 14.08 -31.22 14.67
C GLY A 9 14.53 -30.03 13.85
N ARG A 10 15.84 -29.78 13.79
CA ARG A 10 16.46 -29.00 12.72
C ARG A 10 16.30 -29.79 11.43
N GLY A 11 15.16 -29.64 10.77
CA GLY A 11 15.01 -30.06 9.39
C GLY A 11 16.00 -29.28 8.54
N THR A 12 16.90 -29.99 7.88
CA THR A 12 17.78 -29.44 6.85
C THR A 12 16.91 -28.93 5.71
N VAL A 13 16.55 -27.64 5.75
CA VAL A 13 15.85 -27.00 4.64
C VAL A 13 16.81 -27.03 3.44
N THR A 14 16.50 -27.86 2.44
CA THR A 14 17.29 -27.97 1.22
C THR A 14 17.33 -26.61 0.50
N GLY A 15 18.47 -26.24 -0.09
CA GLY A 15 18.63 -24.96 -0.79
C GLY A 15 17.57 -24.71 -1.89
N SER A 16 17.08 -25.77 -2.53
CA SER A 16 15.96 -25.71 -3.49
C SER A 16 14.65 -25.21 -2.88
N THR A 17 14.37 -25.52 -1.62
CA THR A 17 13.18 -25.05 -0.90
C THR A 17 13.29 -23.56 -0.58
N VAL A 18 14.48 -23.08 -0.18
CA VAL A 18 14.74 -21.66 0.09
C VAL A 18 14.59 -20.83 -1.17
N LEU A 19 15.18 -21.27 -2.29
CA LEU A 19 15.06 -20.58 -3.58
C LEU A 19 13.61 -20.50 -4.07
N ARG A 20 12.81 -21.55 -3.85
CA ARG A 20 11.39 -21.54 -4.17
C ARG A 20 10.61 -20.52 -3.33
N GLN A 21 10.92 -20.40 -2.04
CA GLN A 21 10.30 -19.38 -1.17
C GLN A 21 10.67 -17.95 -1.61
N LEU A 22 11.94 -17.71 -1.95
CA LEU A 22 12.41 -16.42 -2.46
C LEU A 22 11.78 -16.04 -3.80
N THR A 23 11.48 -17.04 -4.65
CA THR A 23 10.73 -16.82 -5.90
C THR A 23 9.33 -16.30 -5.63
N VAL A 24 8.59 -16.90 -4.68
CA VAL A 24 7.24 -16.44 -4.30
C VAL A 24 7.30 -15.02 -3.72
N GLU A 25 8.27 -14.76 -2.86
CA GLU A 25 8.48 -13.42 -2.28
C GLU A 25 8.80 -12.37 -3.36
N ARG A 26 9.61 -12.71 -4.36
CA ARG A 26 9.90 -11.82 -5.50
C ARG A 26 8.65 -11.51 -6.31
N LEU A 27 7.78 -12.50 -6.55
CA LEU A 27 6.49 -12.27 -7.23
C LEU A 27 5.63 -11.29 -6.43
N CYS A 28 5.56 -11.45 -5.11
CA CYS A 28 4.89 -10.53 -4.22
C CYS A 28 5.49 -9.11 -4.27
N ALA A 29 6.81 -8.98 -4.31
CA ALA A 29 7.48 -7.68 -4.42
C ALA A 29 7.18 -6.97 -5.75
N TRP A 30 7.05 -7.71 -6.85
CA TRP A 30 6.67 -7.16 -8.17
C TRP A 30 5.22 -6.63 -8.23
N CYS A 31 4.36 -7.03 -7.29
CA CYS A 31 3.06 -6.39 -7.14
C CYS A 31 3.19 -4.89 -6.85
N GLY A 32 4.27 -4.44 -6.22
CA GLY A 32 4.61 -3.02 -6.00
C GLY A 32 4.61 -2.19 -7.29
N PRO A 33 5.56 -2.39 -8.21
CA PRO A 33 5.56 -1.67 -9.48
C PRO A 33 4.30 -1.90 -10.33
N LEU A 34 3.75 -3.12 -10.32
CA LEU A 34 2.55 -3.43 -11.10
C LEU A 34 1.34 -2.63 -10.61
N LEU A 35 1.16 -2.48 -9.29
CA LEU A 35 0.08 -1.69 -8.73
C LEU A 35 0.17 -0.22 -9.18
N MET A 36 1.37 0.36 -9.30
CA MET A 36 1.51 1.73 -9.80
C MET A 36 0.99 1.88 -11.22
N VAL A 37 1.33 0.93 -12.09
CA VAL A 37 0.93 0.95 -13.50
C VAL A 37 -0.58 0.78 -13.61
N VAL A 38 -1.15 -0.20 -12.91
CA VAL A 38 -2.59 -0.46 -12.94
C VAL A 38 -3.37 0.70 -12.30
N PHE A 39 -2.86 1.29 -11.21
CA PHE A 39 -3.41 2.51 -10.62
C PHE A 39 -3.41 3.66 -11.62
N ALA A 40 -2.28 3.93 -12.28
CA ALA A 40 -2.18 5.03 -13.24
C ALA A 40 -3.16 4.86 -14.39
N VAL A 41 -3.28 3.65 -14.95
CA VAL A 41 -4.26 3.37 -16.01
C VAL A 41 -5.69 3.55 -15.50
N GLY A 42 -6.03 2.96 -14.35
CA GLY A 42 -7.39 3.01 -13.82
C GLY A 42 -7.80 4.41 -13.35
N TYR A 43 -7.04 4.99 -12.44
CA TYR A 43 -7.37 6.27 -11.80
C TYR A 43 -7.09 7.48 -12.70
N VAL A 44 -5.90 7.57 -13.28
CA VAL A 44 -5.51 8.74 -14.11
C VAL A 44 -6.06 8.61 -15.52
N GLY A 45 -5.95 7.42 -16.13
CA GLY A 45 -6.33 7.21 -17.53
C GLY A 45 -7.84 7.05 -17.76
N LEU A 46 -8.54 6.30 -16.90
CA LEU A 46 -9.95 5.93 -17.13
C LEU A 46 -10.95 6.70 -16.25
N ILE A 47 -10.73 6.77 -14.93
CA ILE A 47 -11.58 7.58 -14.04
C ILE A 47 -11.37 9.06 -14.35
N GLY A 48 -10.11 9.51 -14.46
CA GLY A 48 -9.79 10.87 -14.86
C GLY A 48 -9.93 11.91 -13.74
N TRP A 49 -9.88 11.49 -12.47
CA TRP A 49 -9.98 12.40 -11.30
C TRP A 49 -8.65 13.12 -11.01
N LEU A 50 -7.79 13.31 -12.01
CA LEU A 50 -6.55 14.07 -11.91
C LEU A 50 -6.59 15.22 -12.94
N PRO A 51 -6.80 16.47 -12.52
CA PRO A 51 -6.93 16.94 -11.13
C PRO A 51 -8.23 16.52 -10.44
N PRO A 52 -8.23 16.40 -9.09
CA PRO A 52 -9.44 16.06 -8.33
C PRO A 52 -10.56 17.08 -8.55
N PRO A 53 -11.84 16.65 -8.69
CA PRO A 53 -12.98 17.54 -8.68
C PRO A 53 -13.06 18.31 -7.37
N SER A 54 -13.53 19.55 -7.40
CA SER A 54 -13.62 20.39 -6.20
C SER A 54 -14.71 19.90 -5.24
N PRO A 55 -14.53 19.97 -3.91
CA PRO A 55 -15.60 19.70 -2.96
C PRO A 55 -16.81 20.63 -3.07
N SER A 56 -16.67 21.78 -3.72
CA SER A 56 -17.78 22.71 -3.97
C SER A 56 -18.49 22.49 -5.31
N THR A 57 -18.14 21.42 -6.04
CA THR A 57 -18.80 21.08 -7.31
C THR A 57 -20.25 20.73 -7.04
N SER A 58 -21.20 21.28 -7.80
CA SER A 58 -22.62 21.04 -7.52
C SER A 58 -23.00 19.57 -7.79
N PRO A 59 -23.99 19.01 -7.07
CA PRO A 59 -24.43 17.62 -7.29
C PRO A 59 -24.83 17.31 -8.75
N VAL A 60 -25.44 18.28 -9.42
CA VAL A 60 -25.81 18.17 -10.85
C VAL A 60 -24.56 18.04 -11.73
N GLN A 61 -23.52 18.84 -11.47
CA GLN A 61 -22.26 18.77 -12.19
C GLN A 61 -21.53 17.44 -11.94
N ILE A 62 -21.46 16.98 -10.69
CA ILE A 62 -20.90 15.67 -10.35
C ILE A 62 -21.62 14.56 -11.11
N THR A 63 -22.96 14.60 -11.15
CA THR A 63 -23.76 13.61 -11.88
C THR A 63 -23.43 13.62 -13.38
N ALA A 64 -23.35 14.80 -13.99
CA ALA A 64 -22.99 14.95 -15.40
C ALA A 64 -21.59 14.38 -15.72
N MET A 65 -20.60 14.55 -14.82
CA MET A 65 -19.27 13.97 -14.98
C MET A 65 -19.32 12.44 -15.08
N TYR A 66 -20.13 11.80 -14.25
CA TYR A 66 -20.33 10.35 -14.29
C TYR A 66 -21.08 9.90 -15.53
N GLU A 67 -22.14 10.59 -15.94
CA GLU A 67 -22.92 10.21 -17.12
C GLU A 67 -22.10 10.26 -18.41
N GLN A 68 -21.27 11.30 -18.56
CA GLN A 68 -20.46 11.52 -19.76
C GLN A 68 -19.43 10.40 -19.99
N HIS A 69 -18.86 9.83 -18.93
CA HIS A 69 -17.75 8.86 -19.02
C HIS A 69 -18.04 7.52 -18.32
N ARG A 70 -19.32 7.19 -18.11
CA ARG A 70 -19.76 6.05 -17.27
C ARG A 70 -18.99 4.74 -17.53
N PRO A 71 -18.84 4.24 -18.77
CA PRO A 71 -18.13 2.98 -19.00
C PRO A 71 -16.64 3.04 -18.63
N MET A 72 -15.99 4.19 -18.88
CA MET A 72 -14.59 4.40 -18.54
C MET A 72 -14.40 4.46 -17.03
N ILE A 73 -15.26 5.18 -16.31
CA ILE A 73 -15.21 5.26 -14.85
C ILE A 73 -15.42 3.88 -14.23
N LEU A 74 -16.40 3.10 -14.71
CA LEU A 74 -16.64 1.74 -14.20
C LEU A 74 -15.45 0.81 -14.42
N MET A 75 -14.84 0.82 -15.62
CA MET A 75 -13.63 0.04 -15.91
C MET A 75 -12.44 0.54 -15.06
N GLY A 76 -12.32 1.85 -14.89
CA GLY A 76 -11.30 2.47 -14.06
C GLY A 76 -11.42 2.06 -12.59
N CYS A 77 -12.63 2.05 -12.03
CA CYS A 77 -12.89 1.54 -10.69
C CYS A 77 -12.57 0.04 -10.57
N PHE A 78 -12.86 -0.77 -11.59
CA PHE A 78 -12.46 -2.18 -11.61
C PHE A 78 -10.93 -2.34 -11.56
N LEU A 79 -10.19 -1.59 -12.37
CA LEU A 79 -8.72 -1.62 -12.33
C LEU A 79 -8.18 -1.08 -10.99
N LEU A 80 -8.84 -0.07 -10.43
CA LEU A 80 -8.49 0.48 -9.12
C LEU A 80 -8.62 -0.60 -8.01
N GLN A 81 -9.67 -1.44 -8.05
CA GLN A 81 -9.81 -2.59 -7.15
C GLN A 81 -8.64 -3.56 -7.27
N VAL A 82 -8.29 -3.93 -8.51
CA VAL A 82 -7.17 -4.85 -8.78
C VAL A 82 -5.85 -4.27 -8.26
N SER A 83 -5.60 -3.00 -8.56
CA SER A 83 -4.42 -2.27 -8.09
C SER A 83 -4.34 -2.23 -6.57
N MET A 84 -5.43 -1.87 -5.90
CA MET A 84 -5.46 -1.78 -4.44
C MET A 84 -5.33 -3.15 -3.78
N GLY A 85 -5.82 -4.23 -4.42
CA GLY A 85 -5.57 -5.60 -3.96
C GLY A 85 -4.09 -6.00 -4.02
N MET A 86 -3.34 -5.50 -5.01
CA MET A 86 -1.91 -5.80 -5.19
C MET A 86 -1.01 -5.23 -4.09
N ILE A 87 -1.47 -4.23 -3.32
CA ILE A 87 -0.68 -3.71 -2.19
C ILE A 87 -0.52 -4.75 -1.07
N LEU A 88 -1.43 -5.73 -0.96
CA LEU A 88 -1.38 -6.77 0.06
C LEU A 88 -0.20 -7.73 -0.12
N PRO A 89 -0.01 -8.40 -1.28
CA PRO A 89 1.19 -9.20 -1.51
C PRO A 89 2.47 -8.35 -1.47
N PHE A 90 2.44 -7.11 -1.97
CA PHE A 90 3.57 -6.19 -1.84
C PHE A 90 3.94 -5.96 -0.36
N GLY A 91 2.97 -5.63 0.48
CA GLY A 91 3.18 -5.40 1.91
C GLY A 91 3.63 -6.65 2.66
N VAL A 92 3.16 -7.84 2.27
CA VAL A 92 3.67 -9.11 2.80
C VAL A 92 5.15 -9.28 2.48
N SER A 93 5.62 -8.96 1.26
CA SER A 93 7.05 -9.05 0.93
C SER A 93 7.91 -8.14 1.81
N ILE A 94 7.42 -6.93 2.13
CA ILE A 94 8.11 -6.01 3.05
C ILE A 94 8.13 -6.58 4.46
N ALA A 95 7.00 -7.11 4.94
CA ALA A 95 6.88 -7.70 6.26
C ALA A 95 7.81 -8.91 6.44
N VAL A 96 8.00 -9.73 5.40
CA VAL A 96 8.97 -10.84 5.41
C VAL A 96 10.39 -10.32 5.61
N GLN A 97 10.78 -9.23 4.94
CA GLN A 97 12.10 -8.63 5.14
C GLN A 97 12.25 -8.06 6.56
N CYS A 98 11.21 -7.40 7.09
CA CYS A 98 11.23 -6.92 8.47
C CYS A 98 11.32 -8.08 9.47
N ARG A 99 10.65 -9.21 9.20
CA ARG A 99 10.77 -10.43 10.00
C ARG A 99 12.19 -10.98 10.01
N ARG A 100 12.91 -10.91 8.88
CA ARG A 100 14.34 -11.29 8.81
C ARG A 100 15.22 -10.41 9.69
N ILE A 101 14.91 -9.11 9.76
CA ILE A 101 15.60 -8.17 10.65
C ILE A 101 15.31 -8.49 12.12
N GLU A 102 14.06 -8.83 12.45
CA GLU A 102 13.65 -9.15 13.83
C GLU A 102 14.26 -10.47 14.35
N ARG A 103 14.69 -11.38 13.47
CA ARG A 103 15.35 -12.67 13.81
C ARG A 103 14.60 -13.44 14.91
N ASP A 104 15.27 -13.74 16.02
CA ASP A 104 14.76 -14.52 17.16
C ASP A 104 13.90 -13.69 18.13
N ARG A 105 13.74 -12.38 17.89
CA ARG A 105 12.86 -11.52 18.70
C ARG A 105 11.39 -11.80 18.37
N ILE A 106 10.51 -11.37 19.27
CA ILE A 106 9.05 -11.36 19.03
C ILE A 106 8.78 -10.41 17.85
N PRO A 107 8.17 -10.88 16.75
CA PRO A 107 8.00 -10.09 15.52
C PRO A 107 6.83 -9.10 15.58
N THR A 108 6.82 -8.25 16.61
CA THR A 108 5.73 -7.31 16.84
C THR A 108 5.56 -6.35 15.67
N ALA A 109 6.66 -5.84 15.08
CA ALA A 109 6.58 -4.91 13.97
C ALA A 109 5.99 -5.61 12.73
N THR A 110 6.40 -6.85 12.45
CA THR A 110 5.81 -7.67 11.37
C THR A 110 4.30 -7.87 11.56
N TYR A 111 3.83 -8.22 12.77
CA TYR A 111 2.39 -8.41 13.00
C TYR A 111 1.58 -7.11 12.89
N VAL A 112 2.14 -5.99 13.35
CA VAL A 112 1.53 -4.67 13.17
C VAL A 112 1.46 -4.31 11.68
N GLN A 113 2.49 -4.60 10.89
CA GLN A 113 2.48 -4.36 9.45
C GLN A 113 1.36 -5.15 8.76
N LEU A 114 1.28 -6.46 9.00
CA LEU A 114 0.27 -7.33 8.37
C LEU A 114 -1.16 -6.91 8.74
N SER A 115 -1.38 -6.54 10.01
CA SER A 115 -2.69 -6.05 10.47
C SER A 115 -3.04 -4.70 9.82
N SER A 116 -2.07 -3.78 9.76
CA SER A 116 -2.28 -2.43 9.22
C SER A 116 -2.56 -2.47 7.71
N ILE A 117 -1.81 -3.26 6.94
CA ILE A 117 -2.01 -3.34 5.49
C ILE A 117 -3.33 -4.06 5.15
N ALA A 118 -3.74 -5.06 5.93
CA ALA A 118 -5.02 -5.72 5.74
C ALA A 118 -6.19 -4.75 5.94
N VAL A 119 -6.13 -3.92 6.98
CA VAL A 119 -7.13 -2.85 7.21
C VAL A 119 -7.08 -1.81 6.09
N ALA A 120 -5.88 -1.35 5.71
CA ALA A 120 -5.71 -0.36 4.67
C ALA A 120 -6.32 -0.80 3.33
N VAL A 121 -6.04 -2.04 2.90
CA VAL A 121 -6.58 -2.64 1.66
C VAL A 121 -8.10 -2.60 1.63
N VAL A 122 -8.76 -3.03 2.71
CA VAL A 122 -10.23 -3.03 2.79
C VAL A 122 -10.77 -1.63 2.54
N VAL A 123 -10.16 -0.63 3.17
CA VAL A 123 -10.60 0.75 3.08
C VAL A 123 -10.40 1.35 1.69
N VAL A 124 -9.24 1.15 1.07
CA VAL A 124 -8.98 1.68 -0.28
C VAL A 124 -9.76 0.96 -1.38
N VAL A 125 -10.10 -0.32 -1.17
CA VAL A 125 -11.02 -1.07 -2.05
C VAL A 125 -12.43 -0.47 -1.99
N LEU A 126 -12.90 -0.07 -0.81
CA LEU A 126 -14.21 0.58 -0.69
C LEU A 126 -14.29 1.90 -1.47
N THR A 127 -13.18 2.63 -1.63
CA THR A 127 -13.14 3.84 -2.48
C THR A 127 -13.67 3.56 -3.88
N ALA A 128 -13.14 2.52 -4.53
CA ALA A 128 -13.56 2.14 -5.89
C ALA A 128 -15.01 1.65 -5.94
N VAL A 129 -15.49 1.02 -4.86
CA VAL A 129 -16.89 0.58 -4.74
C VAL A 129 -17.84 1.78 -4.75
N PHE A 130 -17.56 2.82 -3.96
CA PHE A 130 -18.41 4.02 -3.91
C PHE A 130 -18.41 4.80 -5.23
N TRP A 131 -17.24 5.02 -5.84
CA TRP A 131 -17.19 5.66 -7.15
C TRP A 131 -17.85 4.82 -8.27
N ALA A 132 -17.74 3.48 -8.21
CA ALA A 132 -18.46 2.61 -9.15
C ALA A 132 -19.98 2.65 -8.92
N ALA A 133 -20.45 2.69 -7.67
CA ALA A 133 -21.86 2.81 -7.35
C ALA A 133 -22.44 4.15 -7.84
N ALA A 134 -21.72 5.25 -7.61
CA ALA A 134 -22.04 6.57 -8.16
C ALA A 134 -22.17 6.53 -9.69
N ALA A 135 -21.18 5.96 -10.38
CA ALA A 135 -21.19 5.82 -11.84
C ALA A 135 -22.36 4.95 -12.35
N PHE A 136 -22.62 3.84 -11.67
CA PHE A 136 -23.67 2.88 -12.05
C PHE A 136 -25.08 3.49 -11.95
N ARG A 137 -25.34 4.35 -10.96
CA ARG A 137 -26.65 4.97 -10.72
C ARG A 137 -26.80 6.38 -11.28
N ALA A 138 -25.72 7.07 -11.65
CA ALA A 138 -25.75 8.44 -12.15
C ALA A 138 -26.84 8.62 -13.23
N GLY A 139 -27.66 9.66 -13.10
CA GLY A 139 -28.78 9.97 -14.01
C GLY A 139 -30.07 9.18 -13.76
N THR A 140 -30.04 8.13 -12.93
CA THR A 140 -31.24 7.33 -12.56
C THR A 140 -31.75 7.58 -11.15
N VAL A 141 -30.91 8.22 -10.32
CA VAL A 141 -31.22 8.65 -8.95
C VAL A 141 -31.04 10.15 -8.84
N SER A 142 -31.47 10.76 -7.73
CA SER A 142 -31.29 12.20 -7.54
C SER A 142 -29.80 12.56 -7.49
N PRO A 143 -29.39 13.73 -8.01
CA PRO A 143 -27.98 14.14 -8.03
C PRO A 143 -27.30 14.14 -6.66
N GLU A 144 -28.07 14.40 -5.59
CA GLU A 144 -27.58 14.41 -4.20
C GLU A 144 -27.08 13.03 -3.77
N ILE A 145 -27.73 11.95 -4.21
CA ILE A 145 -27.29 10.57 -3.90
C ILE A 145 -25.96 10.28 -4.59
N THR A 146 -25.86 10.60 -5.89
CA THR A 146 -24.61 10.42 -6.65
C THR A 146 -23.46 11.26 -6.08
N SER A 147 -23.74 12.50 -5.65
CA SER A 147 -22.75 13.35 -4.99
C SER A 147 -22.31 12.77 -3.64
N SER A 148 -23.25 12.26 -2.83
CA SER A 148 -22.90 11.62 -1.56
C SER A 148 -21.97 10.41 -1.74
N ASP A 149 -22.23 9.57 -2.75
CA ASP A 149 -21.35 8.43 -3.07
C ASP A 149 -19.98 8.89 -3.62
N HIS A 150 -19.96 9.97 -4.41
CA HIS A 150 -18.72 10.59 -4.87
C HIS A 150 -17.84 11.06 -3.71
N ASP A 151 -18.44 11.77 -2.77
CA ASP A 151 -17.78 12.31 -1.59
C ASP A 151 -17.29 11.18 -0.68
N LEU A 152 -18.10 10.13 -0.46
CA LEU A 152 -17.67 8.96 0.31
C LEU A 152 -16.44 8.27 -0.30
N GLY A 153 -16.35 8.20 -1.63
CA GLY A 153 -15.15 7.71 -2.30
C GLY A 153 -13.93 8.59 -2.00
N TRP A 154 -14.05 9.92 -2.06
CA TRP A 154 -12.95 10.83 -1.69
C TRP A 154 -12.55 10.73 -0.22
N PHE A 155 -13.54 10.63 0.67
CA PHE A 155 -13.29 10.42 2.08
C PHE A 155 -12.54 9.12 2.30
N LEU A 156 -12.97 7.99 1.73
CA LEU A 156 -12.28 6.71 1.88
C LEU A 156 -10.88 6.69 1.24
N PHE A 157 -10.65 7.52 0.22
CA PHE A 157 -9.36 7.59 -0.46
C PHE A 157 -8.29 8.32 0.36
N LEU A 158 -8.65 9.40 1.06
CA LEU A 158 -7.69 10.29 1.75
C LEU A 158 -7.80 10.27 3.28
N TYR A 159 -9.02 10.21 3.81
CA TYR A 159 -9.27 10.38 5.26
C TYR A 159 -8.71 9.24 6.13
N PRO A 160 -8.70 7.97 5.69
CA PRO A 160 -8.15 6.83 6.43
C PRO A 160 -6.62 6.77 6.41
N TRP A 161 -5.95 7.84 6.83
CA TRP A 161 -4.48 7.96 6.81
C TRP A 161 -3.78 7.13 7.93
N VAL A 162 -4.51 6.80 9.00
CA VAL A 162 -3.94 6.16 10.20
C VAL A 162 -3.38 4.74 9.94
N PRO A 163 -4.08 3.81 9.27
CA PRO A 163 -3.52 2.49 8.97
C PRO A 163 -2.21 2.56 8.18
N PHE A 164 -2.12 3.45 7.18
CA PHE A 164 -0.89 3.67 6.43
C PHE A 164 0.22 4.23 7.29
N THR A 165 -0.08 5.17 8.17
CA THR A 165 0.90 5.76 9.10
C THR A 165 1.48 4.71 10.06
N ILE A 166 0.61 3.90 10.66
CA ILE A 166 1.03 2.81 11.54
C ILE A 166 1.88 1.81 10.76
N TRP A 167 1.49 1.49 9.53
CA TRP A 167 2.27 0.60 8.66
C TRP A 167 3.67 1.16 8.37
N MET A 168 3.79 2.45 8.03
CA MET A 168 5.07 3.12 7.81
C MET A 168 5.98 3.10 9.04
N ILE A 169 5.43 3.36 10.22
CA ILE A 169 6.18 3.30 11.48
C ILE A 169 6.65 1.87 11.75
N ALA A 170 5.77 0.88 11.54
CA ALA A 170 6.09 -0.53 11.75
C ALA A 170 7.12 -1.07 10.75
N ILE A 171 7.29 -0.44 9.58
CA ILE A 171 8.40 -0.70 8.66
C ILE A 171 9.69 -0.02 9.18
N ALA A 172 9.59 1.23 9.61
CA ALA A 172 10.76 2.00 10.02
C ALA A 172 11.48 1.44 11.26
N VAL A 173 10.73 1.04 12.29
CA VAL A 173 11.29 0.59 13.58
C VAL A 173 12.33 -0.53 13.42
N PRO A 174 12.04 -1.68 12.79
CA PRO A 174 13.03 -2.73 12.62
C PRO A 174 14.21 -2.28 11.77
N ILE A 175 13.98 -1.50 10.70
CA ILE A 175 15.06 -0.99 9.84
C ILE A 175 16.04 -0.09 10.62
N LEU A 176 15.54 0.75 11.51
CA LEU A 176 16.39 1.64 12.30
C LEU A 176 17.11 0.91 13.44
N GLN A 177 16.52 -0.18 13.95
CA GLN A 177 17.07 -1.01 15.02
C GLN A 177 17.95 -2.18 14.55
N GLN A 178 18.09 -2.38 13.24
CA GLN A 178 18.94 -3.44 12.71
C GLN A 178 20.42 -3.18 13.05
N ASP A 179 21.20 -4.24 13.13
CA ASP A 179 22.63 -4.19 13.42
C ASP A 179 23.42 -3.49 12.30
N ASP A 180 24.57 -2.91 12.65
CA ASP A 180 25.50 -2.31 11.70
C ASP A 180 26.27 -3.41 10.95
N SER A 181 25.62 -3.97 9.93
CA SER A 181 26.19 -4.92 8.97
C SER A 181 26.70 -4.17 7.74
N ASP A 182 27.77 -4.67 7.11
CA ASP A 182 28.24 -4.18 5.80
C ASP A 182 27.17 -4.42 4.71
N GLU A 183 26.31 -5.43 4.90
CA GLU A 183 25.17 -5.75 4.05
C GLU A 183 23.87 -5.77 4.89
N PRO A 184 23.26 -4.61 5.17
CA PRO A 184 21.99 -4.55 5.89
C PRO A 184 20.83 -4.97 4.98
N VAL A 185 19.76 -5.54 5.55
CA VAL A 185 18.57 -5.97 4.78
C VAL A 185 17.94 -4.78 4.05
N TYR A 186 17.83 -3.65 4.76
CA TYR A 186 17.44 -2.38 4.18
C TYR A 186 18.44 -1.29 4.57
N PRO A 187 18.80 -0.37 3.66
CA PRO A 187 19.53 0.83 4.05
C PRO A 187 18.75 1.67 5.08
N ARG A 188 19.43 2.29 6.05
CA ARG A 188 18.77 3.09 7.10
C ARG A 188 17.93 4.25 6.59
N TRP A 189 18.30 4.84 5.44
CA TRP A 189 17.53 5.93 4.83
C TRP A 189 16.09 5.50 4.49
N VAL A 190 15.85 4.22 4.23
CA VAL A 190 14.50 3.67 3.96
C VAL A 190 13.62 3.76 5.21
N GLY A 191 14.21 3.50 6.39
CA GLY A 191 13.52 3.66 7.66
C GLY A 191 13.16 5.11 7.93
N PHE A 192 14.09 6.03 7.69
CA PHE A 192 13.81 7.47 7.79
C PHE A 192 12.76 7.92 6.78
N LEU A 193 12.86 7.51 5.51
CA LEU A 193 11.86 7.82 4.48
C LEU A 193 10.46 7.33 4.91
N SER A 194 10.36 6.15 5.49
CA SER A 194 9.08 5.62 6.01
C SER A 194 8.52 6.48 7.14
N LEU A 195 9.35 6.92 8.11
CA LEU A 195 8.89 7.86 9.15
C LEU A 195 8.46 9.21 8.58
N TRP A 196 9.21 9.73 7.60
CA TRP A 196 8.84 10.95 6.89
C TRP A 196 7.49 10.79 6.17
N SER A 197 7.26 9.67 5.50
CA SER A 197 5.97 9.35 4.89
C SER A 197 4.84 9.29 5.91
N ALA A 198 5.06 8.64 7.05
CA ALA A 198 4.09 8.54 8.14
C ALA A 198 3.63 9.93 8.61
N PHE A 199 4.57 10.85 8.82
CA PHE A 199 4.26 12.23 9.21
C PHE A 199 3.48 12.98 8.13
N LEU A 200 3.87 12.82 6.87
CA LEU A 200 3.29 13.54 5.73
C LEU A 200 1.93 13.01 5.28
N PHE A 201 1.44 11.90 5.82
CA PHE A 201 0.07 11.42 5.58
C PHE A 201 -0.97 12.10 6.48
N ALA A 202 -0.59 12.60 7.66
CA ALA A 202 -1.51 13.24 8.60
C ALA A 202 -2.35 14.39 7.99
N PRO A 203 -1.80 15.25 7.11
CA PRO A 203 -2.59 16.32 6.49
C PRO A 203 -3.76 15.82 5.62
N ALA A 204 -3.74 14.57 5.13
CA ALA A 204 -4.87 13.99 4.40
C ALA A 204 -6.13 13.89 5.28
N GLY A 205 -5.98 13.77 6.60
CA GLY A 205 -7.10 13.79 7.55
C GLY A 205 -7.78 15.16 7.67
N MET A 206 -7.21 16.23 7.12
CA MET A 206 -7.80 17.57 7.23
C MET A 206 -8.93 17.83 6.23
N ILE A 207 -9.18 16.92 5.28
CA ILE A 207 -10.25 17.10 4.26
C ILE A 207 -11.65 17.22 4.87
N SER A 208 -11.87 16.72 6.08
CA SER A 208 -13.15 16.86 6.79
C SER A 208 -13.43 18.28 7.29
N LEU A 209 -12.40 19.12 7.37
CA LEU A 209 -12.47 20.46 7.95
C LEU A 209 -12.51 21.56 6.88
N PHE A 210 -12.12 21.24 5.63
CA PHE A 210 -11.94 22.24 4.58
C PHE A 210 -12.61 21.80 3.27
N THR A 211 -13.51 22.65 2.76
CA THR A 211 -14.16 22.48 1.44
C THR A 211 -13.44 23.23 0.32
N SER A 212 -12.44 24.06 0.65
CA SER A 212 -11.62 24.79 -0.31
C SER A 212 -10.22 25.07 0.24
N GLY A 213 -9.29 25.47 -0.63
CA GLY A 213 -7.92 25.82 -0.27
C GLY A 213 -6.94 24.63 -0.30
N PRO A 214 -5.77 24.75 0.34
CA PRO A 214 -4.73 23.73 0.23
C PRO A 214 -5.06 22.42 0.97
N PHE A 215 -6.00 22.46 1.92
CA PHE A 215 -6.39 21.31 2.76
C PHE A 215 -7.69 20.62 2.31
N SER A 216 -8.37 21.09 1.25
CA SER A 216 -9.47 20.34 0.64
C SER A 216 -8.96 19.14 -0.16
N TRP A 217 -9.81 18.15 -0.48
CA TRP A 217 -9.37 16.96 -1.22
C TRP A 217 -8.86 17.23 -2.64
N ASN A 218 -9.03 18.44 -3.17
CA ASN A 218 -8.44 18.89 -4.42
C ASN A 218 -7.24 19.84 -4.23
N GLY A 219 -6.79 20.02 -2.99
CA GLY A 219 -5.72 20.93 -2.59
C GLY A 219 -4.33 20.29 -2.56
N VAL A 220 -3.30 21.13 -2.62
CA VAL A 220 -1.89 20.70 -2.67
C VAL A 220 -1.44 19.90 -1.44
N ILE A 221 -1.94 20.23 -0.25
CA ILE A 221 -1.52 19.59 1.01
C ILE A 221 -2.30 18.31 1.27
N ALA A 222 -3.61 18.30 1.04
CA ALA A 222 -4.44 17.16 1.38
C ALA A 222 -4.49 16.06 0.29
N PHE A 223 -4.19 16.39 -0.96
CA PHE A 223 -4.15 15.41 -2.06
C PHE A 223 -2.74 15.20 -2.62
N TYR A 224 -2.15 16.25 -3.22
CA TYR A 224 -0.92 16.08 -3.99
C TYR A 224 0.27 15.65 -3.13
N LEU A 225 0.40 16.20 -1.93
CA LEU A 225 1.46 15.84 -0.99
C LEU A 225 1.40 14.37 -0.54
N PRO A 226 0.30 13.86 0.05
CA PRO A 226 0.25 12.46 0.49
C PRO A 226 0.34 11.47 -0.69
N VAL A 227 -0.30 11.78 -1.82
CA VAL A 227 -0.22 10.93 -3.03
C VAL A 227 1.23 10.89 -3.56
N GLY A 228 1.88 12.04 -3.71
CA GLY A 228 3.26 12.12 -4.19
C GLY A 228 4.25 11.42 -3.26
N VAL A 229 4.09 11.60 -1.95
CA VAL A 229 4.90 10.92 -0.92
C VAL A 229 4.68 9.41 -0.98
N PHE A 230 3.43 8.94 -1.09
CA PHE A 230 3.12 7.53 -1.19
C PHE A 230 3.78 6.87 -2.40
N PHE A 231 3.64 7.45 -3.61
CA PHE A 231 4.25 6.88 -4.81
C PHE A 231 5.78 6.96 -4.80
N THR A 232 6.35 8.03 -4.25
CA THR A 232 7.81 8.15 -4.08
C THR A 232 8.34 7.06 -3.15
N TRP A 233 7.68 6.88 -2.00
CA TRP A 233 7.99 5.81 -1.06
C TRP A 233 7.82 4.42 -1.67
N LEU A 234 6.77 4.22 -2.46
CA LEU A 234 6.47 2.93 -3.07
C LEU A 234 7.52 2.51 -4.10
N VAL A 235 8.04 3.46 -4.90
CA VAL A 235 9.18 3.22 -5.79
C VAL A 235 10.42 2.84 -4.99
N ALA A 236 10.76 3.63 -3.96
CA ALA A 236 11.91 3.38 -3.12
C ALA A 236 11.85 1.98 -2.47
N MET A 237 10.72 1.65 -1.85
CA MET A 237 10.49 0.34 -1.25
C MET A 237 10.53 -0.79 -2.26
N SER A 238 9.91 -0.64 -3.43
CA SER A 238 9.94 -1.67 -4.46
C SER A 238 11.39 -2.01 -4.86
N VAL A 239 12.22 -0.99 -5.10
CA VAL A 239 13.62 -1.16 -5.46
C VAL A 239 14.40 -1.82 -4.32
N THR A 240 14.23 -1.36 -3.08
CA THR A 240 15.00 -1.89 -1.95
C THR A 240 14.58 -3.30 -1.55
N THR A 241 13.28 -3.62 -1.62
CA THR A 241 12.77 -4.98 -1.35
C THR A 241 13.27 -5.97 -2.39
N LEU A 242 13.21 -5.61 -3.69
CA LEU A 242 13.75 -6.47 -4.75
C LEU A 242 15.26 -6.70 -4.61
N ARG A 243 16.01 -5.68 -4.18
CA ARG A 243 17.45 -5.80 -3.85
C ARG A 243 17.69 -6.74 -2.67
N ALA A 244 16.93 -6.59 -1.58
CA ALA A 244 17.04 -7.45 -0.39
C ALA A 244 16.77 -8.93 -0.72
N ILE A 245 15.76 -9.20 -1.56
CA ILE A 245 15.48 -10.56 -2.05
C ILE A 245 16.63 -11.08 -2.91
N GLY A 246 17.15 -10.25 -3.83
CA GLY A 246 18.28 -10.63 -4.67
C GLY A 246 19.56 -10.95 -3.88
N LEU A 247 19.81 -10.24 -2.78
CA LEU A 247 20.92 -10.56 -1.87
C LEU A 247 20.70 -11.92 -1.20
N ALA A 248 19.51 -12.18 -0.67
CA ALA A 248 19.17 -13.45 -0.04
C ALA A 248 19.32 -14.64 -1.00
N GLU A 249 19.01 -14.47 -2.28
CA GLU A 249 19.21 -15.51 -3.29
C GLU A 249 20.69 -15.81 -3.55
N ARG A 250 21.56 -14.79 -3.58
CA ARG A 250 23.01 -14.98 -3.75
C ARG A 250 23.57 -15.81 -2.60
N VAL A 251 23.25 -15.41 -1.37
CA VAL A 251 23.65 -16.12 -0.15
C VAL A 251 23.13 -17.56 -0.14
N ALA A 252 21.88 -17.79 -0.56
CA ALA A 252 21.31 -19.13 -0.64
C ALA A 252 21.95 -20.01 -1.73
N SER A 253 22.43 -19.41 -2.83
CA SER A 253 23.06 -20.13 -3.95
C SER A 253 24.51 -20.53 -3.62
N ASP A 254 25.21 -19.73 -2.81
CA ASP A 254 26.60 -19.96 -2.43
C ASP A 254 26.76 -20.99 -1.29
N CYS A 255 25.65 -21.40 -0.64
CA CYS A 255 25.67 -22.37 0.44
C CYS A 255 25.78 -23.80 -0.12
N PRO A 256 26.83 -24.57 0.22
CA PRO A 256 27.02 -25.90 -0.35
C PRO A 256 25.86 -26.85 0.00
N ALA A 257 25.45 -27.67 -0.97
CA ALA A 257 24.43 -28.70 -0.73
C ALA A 257 24.90 -29.63 0.39
N PRO A 258 24.03 -30.01 1.34
CA PRO A 258 24.40 -31.00 2.34
C PRO A 258 24.74 -32.31 1.60
N GLY A 259 25.99 -32.75 1.73
CA GLY A 259 26.49 -34.02 1.21
C GLY A 259 25.96 -35.22 1.98
#